data_AF-A0A022QXP9-F1
#
_entry.id   AF-A0A022QXP9-F1
#
_cell.length_a   1.000
_cell.length_b   1.000
_cell.length_c   1.000
_cell.angle_alpha   90.00
_cell.angle_beta   90.00
_cell.angle_gamma   90.00
#
_symmetry.space_group_name_H-M   'P 1'
#
loop_
_entity.id
_entity.type
_entity.pdbx_description
1 polymer ?
#
loop_
_entity_poly.entity_id
_entity_poly.type
_entity_poly.pdbx_seq_one_letter_code
_entity_poly.pdbx_strand_id
1 'polypeptide(L)'
;DIVPLLVHCHSGDDDFGNHTLHPGQSFSWSFKSNFFSRTLYSCRFWWGPRQSGFDVFYAKWKTTHNTYNYVVKGDGFYVNFDGDDHDRFRLLNSNYSRTKFKSKLTFELRPESMKYNRYNDDVIIHNSTINNQSVRIVQIGM
;
A
#
# COMPACT_ATOMS: atom_id res chain seq x y z
N ASP A 1 -18.14 -17.25 6.18
CA ASP A 1 -18.45 -16.03 6.95
C ASP A 1 -17.79 -14.83 6.30
N ILE A 2 -18.46 -13.68 6.30
CA ILE A 2 -17.86 -12.41 5.87
C ILE A 2 -16.90 -11.96 6.97
N VAL A 3 -15.60 -11.95 6.69
CA VAL A 3 -14.61 -11.48 7.65
C VAL A 3 -14.29 -10.00 7.40
N PRO A 4 -14.58 -9.09 8.35
CA PRO A 4 -14.20 -7.70 8.21
C PRO A 4 -12.67 -7.52 8.35
N LEU A 5 -12.16 -6.47 7.71
CA LEU A 5 -10.78 -6.05 7.81
C LEU A 5 -10.68 -4.87 8.78
N LEU A 6 -10.00 -5.05 9.90
CA LEU A 6 -9.60 -3.95 10.76
C LEU A 6 -8.28 -3.36 10.23
N VAL A 7 -8.25 -2.05 10.07
CA VAL A 7 -7.09 -1.28 9.59
C VAL A 7 -6.75 -0.22 10.62
N HIS A 8 -5.46 -0.10 10.94
CA HIS A 8 -4.93 1.01 11.72
C HIS A 8 -3.75 1.61 10.99
N CYS A 9 -3.79 2.91 10.72
CA CYS A 9 -2.73 3.60 10.01
C CYS A 9 -2.25 4.81 10.82
N HIS A 10 -0.96 5.07 10.77
CA HIS A 10 -0.36 6.24 11.40
C HIS A 10 0.86 6.73 10.58
N SER A 11 1.25 7.98 10.83
CA SER A 11 2.51 8.59 10.43
C SER A 11 3.32 8.94 11.67
N GLY A 12 4.37 9.76 11.53
CA GLY A 12 5.07 10.33 12.68
C GLY A 12 4.24 11.39 13.43
N ASP A 13 3.42 12.15 12.69
CA ASP A 13 2.68 13.31 13.21
C ASP A 13 1.17 13.04 13.34
N ASP A 14 0.64 12.06 12.61
CA ASP A 14 -0.79 11.77 12.50
C ASP A 14 -1.09 10.32 12.90
N ASP A 15 -2.13 10.11 13.70
CA ASP A 15 -2.74 8.78 13.92
C ASP A 15 -4.16 8.81 13.36
N PHE A 16 -4.45 7.93 12.40
CA PHE A 16 -5.78 7.84 11.80
C PHE A 16 -6.72 6.92 12.59
N GLY A 17 -6.19 6.20 13.59
CA GLY A 17 -6.97 5.31 14.43
C GLY A 17 -7.42 4.05 13.70
N ASN A 18 -8.42 3.38 14.30
CA ASN A 18 -8.93 2.10 13.85
C ASN A 18 -10.14 2.25 12.92
N HIS A 19 -10.08 1.61 11.77
CA HIS A 19 -11.16 1.53 10.79
C HIS A 19 -11.54 0.09 10.50
N THR A 20 -12.81 -0.28 10.66
CA THR A 20 -13.32 -1.60 10.29
C THR A 20 -13.97 -1.52 8.91
N LEU A 21 -13.48 -2.31 7.96
CA LEU A 21 -13.96 -2.36 6.58
C LEU A 21 -14.64 -3.70 6.29
N HIS A 22 -15.89 -3.64 5.89
CA HIS A 22 -16.62 -4.77 5.30
C HIS A 22 -16.32 -4.86 3.79
N PRO A 23 -16.60 -6.02 3.13
CA PRO A 23 -16.48 -6.14 1.68
C PRO A 23 -17.19 -4.99 0.94
N GLY A 24 -16.48 -4.40 -0.02
CA GLY A 24 -16.93 -3.24 -0.79
C GLY A 24 -16.62 -1.88 -0.14
N GLN A 25 -16.18 -1.83 1.12
CA GLN A 25 -15.84 -0.58 1.79
C GLN A 25 -14.39 -0.17 1.58
N SER A 26 -14.12 1.13 1.72
CA SER A 26 -12.78 1.69 1.63
C SER A 26 -12.48 2.73 2.70
N PHE A 27 -11.21 2.80 3.09
CA PHE A 27 -10.63 3.85 3.91
C PHE A 27 -9.61 4.63 3.09
N SER A 28 -9.66 5.96 3.12
CA SER A 28 -8.75 6.79 2.34
C SER A 28 -8.49 8.13 3.00
N TRP A 29 -7.31 8.68 2.73
CA TRP A 29 -6.94 10.03 3.14
C TRP A 29 -6.06 10.68 2.07
N SER A 30 -6.00 12.00 2.13
CA SER A 30 -5.14 12.82 1.27
C SER A 30 -4.25 13.71 2.11
N PHE A 31 -3.04 13.96 1.64
CA PHE A 31 -2.03 14.74 2.34
C PHE A 31 -1.14 15.49 1.36
N LYS A 32 -0.48 16.54 1.86
CA LYS A 32 0.55 17.26 1.11
C LYS A 32 1.89 16.66 1.44
N SER A 33 2.56 16.11 0.44
CA SER A 33 3.89 15.55 0.61
C SER A 33 4.94 16.53 0.13
N ASN A 34 5.88 16.81 1.00
CA ASN A 34 7.10 17.52 0.64
C ASN A 34 8.17 16.47 0.37
N PHE A 35 8.73 16.39 -0.83
CA PHE A 35 9.72 15.36 -1.18
C PHE A 35 11.03 15.42 -0.38
N PHE A 36 11.30 16.56 0.27
CA PHE A 36 12.40 16.72 1.22
C PHE A 36 12.05 16.29 2.65
N SER A 37 10.76 16.09 2.94
CA SER A 37 10.28 15.58 4.23
C SER A 37 10.29 14.05 4.25
N ARG A 38 10.41 13.48 5.45
CA ARG A 38 10.39 12.02 5.69
C ARG A 38 8.95 11.52 5.90
N THR A 39 7.99 11.98 5.09
CA THR A 39 6.59 11.54 5.22
C THR A 39 6.50 10.04 4.99
N LEU A 40 6.01 9.33 6.00
CA LEU A 40 5.84 7.88 6.03
C LEU A 40 4.48 7.58 6.63
N TYR A 41 3.68 6.75 5.96
CA TYR A 41 2.46 6.19 6.52
C TYR A 41 2.62 4.68 6.63
N SER A 42 2.47 4.16 7.84
CA SER A 42 2.53 2.74 8.17
C SER A 42 1.15 2.25 8.58
N CYS A 43 0.73 1.10 8.06
CA CYS A 43 -0.56 0.50 8.38
C CYS A 43 -0.41 -0.92 8.90
N ARG A 44 -1.33 -1.29 9.80
CA ARG A 44 -1.54 -2.64 10.33
C ARG A 44 -2.95 -3.09 9.99
N PHE A 45 -3.08 -4.38 9.71
CA PHE A 45 -4.27 -5.01 9.19
C PHE A 45 -4.56 -6.27 10.01
N TRP A 46 -5.82 -6.48 10.40
CA TRP A 46 -6.28 -7.68 11.09
C TRP A 46 -7.55 -8.22 10.44
N TRP A 47 -7.63 -9.53 10.27
CA TRP A 47 -8.81 -10.21 9.78
C TRP A 47 -8.89 -11.64 10.32
N GLY A 48 -9.96 -11.92 11.07
CA GLY A 48 -10.04 -13.15 11.86
C GLY A 48 -8.77 -13.33 12.72
N PRO A 49 -8.09 -14.49 12.67
CA PRO A 49 -6.85 -14.73 13.43
C PRO A 49 -5.58 -14.21 12.73
N ARG A 50 -5.69 -13.58 11.56
CA ARG A 50 -4.56 -13.16 10.73
C ARG A 50 -4.26 -11.68 10.91
N GLN A 51 -2.99 -11.32 10.74
CA GLN A 51 -2.55 -9.93 10.72
C GLN A 51 -1.40 -9.69 9.75
N SER A 52 -1.27 -8.46 9.27
CA SER A 52 -0.18 -7.98 8.42
C SER A 52 0.11 -6.51 8.71
N GLY A 53 1.30 -6.03 8.35
CA GLY A 53 1.63 -4.61 8.49
C GLY A 53 2.77 -4.20 7.56
N PHE A 54 2.62 -3.03 6.95
CA PHE A 54 3.60 -2.49 6.00
C PHE A 54 3.41 -0.98 5.83
N ASP A 55 4.43 -0.36 5.24
CA ASP A 55 4.41 1.06 4.86
C ASP A 55 3.57 1.22 3.58
N VAL A 56 2.43 1.92 3.68
CA VAL A 56 1.54 2.18 2.55
C VAL A 56 1.98 3.39 1.72
N PHE A 57 2.85 4.22 2.29
CA PHE A 57 3.46 5.36 1.60
C PHE A 57 4.79 5.73 2.24
N TYR A 58 5.77 6.10 1.41
CA TYR A 58 7.03 6.69 1.84
C TYR A 58 7.49 7.72 0.80
N ALA A 59 7.76 8.94 1.25
CA ALA A 59 8.23 10.01 0.37
C ALA A 59 9.60 9.66 -0.23
N LYS A 60 9.68 9.63 -1.57
CA LYS A 60 10.93 9.50 -2.31
C LYS A 60 11.05 10.67 -3.28
N TRP A 61 12.29 11.09 -3.51
CA TRP A 61 12.63 12.10 -4.51
C TRP A 61 12.22 11.72 -5.95
N LYS A 62 12.06 10.43 -6.23
CA LYS A 62 11.54 9.90 -7.51
C LYS A 62 10.06 9.55 -7.49
N THR A 63 9.30 9.89 -6.45
CA THR A 63 7.87 9.53 -6.42
C THR A 63 7.13 10.33 -7.48
N THR A 64 6.65 9.64 -8.52
CA THR A 64 5.85 10.20 -9.62
C THR A 64 4.35 9.99 -9.42
N HIS A 65 3.98 9.14 -8.46
CA HIS A 65 2.59 8.78 -8.18
C HIS A 65 1.96 9.73 -7.16
N ASN A 66 0.74 10.19 -7.46
CA ASN A 66 -0.11 10.93 -6.55
C ASN A 66 -1.09 10.03 -5.81
N THR A 67 -1.42 8.86 -6.33
CA THR A 67 -2.44 7.98 -5.75
C THR A 67 -1.89 6.58 -5.53
N TYR A 68 -2.05 6.08 -4.30
CA TYR A 68 -1.65 4.75 -3.87
C TYR A 68 -2.91 3.97 -3.51
N ASN A 69 -3.29 3.02 -4.36
CA ASN A 69 -4.51 2.24 -4.21
C ASN A 69 -4.16 0.81 -3.78
N TYR A 70 -4.64 0.41 -2.62
CA TYR A 70 -4.48 -0.93 -2.07
C TYR A 70 -5.80 -1.69 -2.10
N VAL A 71 -5.76 -2.90 -2.63
CA VAL A 71 -6.88 -3.84 -2.62
C VAL A 71 -6.50 -5.02 -1.74
N VAL A 72 -7.34 -5.29 -0.74
CA VAL A 72 -7.15 -6.41 0.19
C VAL A 72 -8.15 -7.50 -0.13
N LYS A 73 -7.63 -8.72 -0.25
CA LYS A 73 -8.37 -9.95 -0.53
C LYS A 73 -7.92 -11.06 0.43
N GLY A 74 -8.66 -12.15 0.49
CA GLY A 74 -8.32 -13.32 1.32
C GLY A 74 -6.95 -13.95 0.99
N ASP A 75 -6.47 -13.79 -0.24
CA ASP A 75 -5.21 -14.34 -0.75
C ASP A 75 -4.02 -13.36 -0.70
N GLY A 76 -4.25 -12.05 -0.53
CA GLY A 76 -3.17 -11.09 -0.43
C GLY A 76 -3.55 -9.62 -0.50
N PHE A 77 -2.51 -8.81 -0.52
CA PHE A 77 -2.59 -7.36 -0.68
C PHE A 77 -2.08 -7.00 -2.06
N TYR A 78 -2.82 -6.15 -2.76
CA TYR A 78 -2.52 -5.74 -4.12
C TYR A 78 -2.39 -4.22 -4.15
N VAL A 79 -1.46 -3.70 -4.94
CA VAL A 79 -1.25 -2.26 -5.11
C VAL A 79 -1.29 -1.88 -6.58
N ASN A 80 -1.88 -0.71 -6.86
CA ASN A 80 -1.71 0.01 -8.12
C ASN A 80 -1.54 1.52 -7.82
N PHE A 81 -0.92 2.22 -8.75
CA PHE A 81 -0.68 3.66 -8.65
C PHE A 81 -1.37 4.43 -9.77
N ASP A 82 -1.54 5.74 -9.62
CA ASP A 82 -1.94 6.58 -10.76
C ASP A 82 -0.89 6.53 -11.87
N GLY A 83 -1.36 6.46 -13.12
CA GLY A 83 -0.53 6.23 -14.30
C GLY A 83 -0.22 4.76 -14.59
N ASP A 84 -0.53 3.84 -13.67
CA ASP A 84 -0.64 2.42 -14.05
C ASP A 84 -1.91 2.23 -14.89
N ASP A 85 -1.86 1.28 -15.82
CA ASP A 85 -3.06 0.73 -16.45
C ASP A 85 -4.02 0.27 -15.33
N HIS A 86 -5.25 0.79 -15.31
CA HIS A 86 -6.18 0.68 -14.18
C HIS A 86 -6.45 -0.78 -13.75
N ASP A 87 -6.24 -1.74 -14.66
CA ASP A 87 -6.44 -3.16 -14.41
C ASP A 87 -5.16 -3.90 -13.91
N ARG A 88 -4.02 -3.22 -13.79
CA ARG A 88 -2.73 -3.83 -13.40
C ARG A 88 -2.42 -3.67 -11.92
N PHE A 89 -2.96 -4.58 -11.13
CA PHE A 89 -2.61 -4.74 -9.72
C PHE A 89 -1.37 -5.61 -9.51
N ARG A 90 -0.45 -5.16 -8.66
CA ARG A 90 0.76 -5.91 -8.26
C ARG A 90 0.55 -6.53 -6.88
N LEU A 91 0.77 -7.84 -6.75
CA LEU A 91 0.77 -8.50 -5.44
C LEU A 91 1.92 -7.97 -4.58
N LEU A 92 1.63 -7.64 -3.32
CA LEU A 92 2.64 -7.24 -2.35
C LEU A 92 3.30 -8.46 -1.74
N ASN A 93 4.59 -8.60 -2.03
CA ASN A 93 5.43 -9.67 -1.50
C ASN A 93 6.23 -9.13 -0.30
N SER A 94 6.86 -10.03 0.47
CA SER A 94 7.69 -9.68 1.64
C SER A 94 8.82 -8.68 1.38
N ASN A 95 9.20 -8.47 0.11
CA ASN A 95 10.27 -7.55 -0.30
C ASN A 95 9.81 -6.09 -0.48
N TYR A 96 8.51 -5.78 -0.42
CA TYR A 96 7.99 -4.43 -0.62
C TYR A 96 8.00 -3.56 0.66
N SER A 97 7.93 -4.18 1.84
CA SER A 97 7.93 -3.48 3.12
C SER A 97 9.35 -3.22 3.64
N ARG A 98 9.68 -1.96 3.96
CA ARG A 98 10.94 -1.62 4.67
C ARG A 98 10.89 -2.03 6.14
N THR A 99 9.71 -1.97 6.75
CA THR A 99 9.46 -2.51 8.08
C THR A 99 9.35 -4.03 7.99
N LYS A 100 10.36 -4.75 8.49
CA LYS A 100 10.40 -6.20 8.69
C LYS A 100 9.38 -6.65 9.76
N PHE A 101 8.09 -6.42 9.57
CA PHE A 101 7.11 -7.27 10.23
C PHE A 101 7.03 -8.55 9.40
N LYS A 102 7.77 -9.58 9.85
CA LYS A 102 7.71 -10.92 9.25
C LYS A 102 6.25 -11.38 9.31
N SER A 103 5.60 -11.45 8.17
CA SER A 103 4.44 -12.30 8.04
C SER A 103 4.89 -13.73 8.30
N LYS A 104 4.30 -14.39 9.29
CA LYS A 104 4.26 -15.87 9.30
C LYS A 104 3.19 -16.28 8.29
N LEU A 105 3.44 -16.02 7.01
CA LEU A 105 2.66 -16.53 5.89
C LEU A 105 3.38 -17.79 5.40
N THR A 106 3.13 -18.94 6.03
CA THR A 106 3.52 -20.23 5.45
C THR A 106 2.38 -20.65 4.53
N PHE A 107 2.40 -20.12 3.31
CA PHE A 107 1.68 -20.70 2.18
C PHE A 107 2.72 -20.91 1.08
N GLU A 108 3.03 -22.17 0.78
CA GLU A 108 3.80 -22.56 -0.39
C GLU A 108 3.03 -22.16 -1.65
N LEU A 109 3.31 -20.97 -2.18
CA LEU A 109 2.87 -20.59 -3.51
C LEU A 109 3.83 -21.24 -4.52
N ARG A 110 3.31 -22.16 -5.35
CA ARG A 110 3.99 -22.58 -6.58
C ARG A 110 4.10 -21.36 -7.50
N PRO A 111 5.30 -20.91 -7.88
CA PRO A 111 5.45 -19.73 -8.70
C PRO A 111 5.38 -20.11 -10.18
N GLU A 112 4.24 -19.88 -10.84
CA GLU A 112 4.23 -19.79 -12.30
C GLU A 112 4.39 -18.32 -12.72
N SER A 113 5.67 -17.97 -12.90
CA SER A 113 6.22 -16.91 -13.74
C SER A 113 5.44 -15.59 -13.88
N MET A 114 5.80 -14.60 -13.06
CA MET A 114 5.77 -13.20 -13.51
C MET A 114 7.21 -12.68 -13.58
N LYS A 115 7.67 -12.45 -14.83
CA LYS A 115 8.99 -11.90 -15.14
C LYS A 115 9.04 -10.43 -14.73
N TYR A 116 9.98 -10.10 -13.85
CA TYR A 116 10.31 -8.73 -13.46
C TYR A 116 11.05 -8.04 -14.62
N ASN A 117 10.46 -7.01 -15.22
CA ASN A 117 11.17 -6.14 -16.15
C ASN A 117 11.48 -4.82 -15.45
N ARG A 118 12.76 -4.59 -15.19
CA ARG A 118 13.28 -3.32 -14.68
C ARG A 118 13.34 -2.36 -15.86
N TYR A 119 12.32 -1.52 -16.03
CA TYR A 119 12.43 -0.40 -16.97
C TYR A 119 13.41 0.62 -16.40
N ASN A 120 14.35 1.06 -17.23
CA ASN A 120 15.25 2.17 -16.91
C ASN A 120 14.42 3.46 -17.00
N ASP A 121 14.13 4.07 -15.86
CA ASP A 121 13.44 5.37 -15.84
C ASP A 121 14.46 6.50 -16.01
N ASP A 122 14.33 7.21 -17.13
CA ASP A 122 15.01 8.46 -17.40
C ASP A 122 14.79 9.47 -16.27
N VAL A 123 15.86 10.19 -15.93
CA VAL A 123 15.86 11.20 -14.87
C VAL A 123 15.15 12.45 -15.37
N ILE A 124 13.86 12.57 -15.05
CA ILE A 124 13.17 13.86 -15.15
C ILE A 124 13.37 14.59 -13.82
N ILE A 125 14.19 15.64 -13.84
CA ILE A 125 14.42 16.53 -12.70
C ILE A 125 13.20 17.46 -12.59
N HIS A 126 12.27 17.15 -11.69
CA HIS A 126 11.23 18.11 -11.31
C HIS A 126 11.68 18.88 -10.06
N ASN A 127 11.75 20.20 -10.22
CA ASN A 127 11.90 21.17 -9.13
C ASN A 127 10.84 20.88 -8.05
N SER A 128 11.26 20.84 -6.79
CA SER A 128 10.49 20.81 -5.54
C SER A 128 9.02 21.28 -5.62
N THR A 129 8.10 20.42 -6.05
CA THR A 129 6.65 20.71 -5.98
C THR A 129 6.05 19.96 -4.80
N ILE A 130 5.34 20.68 -3.92
CA ILE A 130 4.45 20.08 -2.94
C ILE A 130 3.34 19.40 -3.73
N ASN A 131 3.27 18.07 -3.69
CA ASN A 131 2.25 17.32 -4.42
C ASN A 131 1.16 16.84 -3.45
N ASN A 132 -0.10 17.00 -3.86
CA ASN A 132 -1.23 16.38 -3.18
C ASN A 132 -1.18 14.89 -3.50
N GLN A 133 -1.04 14.07 -2.46
CA GLN A 133 -1.03 12.63 -2.58
C GLN A 133 -2.19 12.02 -1.80
N SER A 134 -2.57 10.80 -2.17
CA SER A 134 -3.65 10.06 -1.52
C SER A 134 -3.32 8.59 -1.40
N VAL A 135 -3.79 8.00 -0.31
CA VAL A 135 -3.78 6.56 -0.08
C VAL A 135 -5.22 6.11 0.06
N ARG A 136 -5.56 5.01 -0.63
CA ARG A 136 -6.86 4.36 -0.54
C ARG A 136 -6.67 2.87 -0.30
N ILE A 137 -7.40 2.33 0.67
CA ILE A 137 -7.41 0.91 1.03
C ILE A 137 -8.84 0.42 0.83
N VAL A 138 -9.00 -0.64 0.05
CA VAL A 138 -10.30 -1.22 -0.28
C VAL A 138 -10.33 -2.68 0.17
N GLN A 139 -11.36 -3.06 0.91
CA GLN A 139 -11.62 -4.46 1.24
C GLN A 139 -12.58 -5.04 0.20
N ILE A 140 -12.17 -6.07 -0.53
CA ILE A 140 -13.02 -6.72 -1.54
C ILE A 140 -13.63 -8.03 -1.02
N GLY A 141 -12.95 -8.72 -0.10
CA GLY A 141 -13.49 -9.93 0.52
C GLY A 141 -12.41 -10.83 1.12
N MET A 142 -12.76 -11.52 2.21
CA MET A 142 -11.94 -12.45 2.98
C MET A 142 -12.74 -13.67 3.39
#